data_AF-A0AAD9NIT8-F1
#
_entry.id   AF-A0AAD9NIT8-F1
#
_cell.length_a   1.000
_cell.length_b   1.000
_cell.length_c   1.000
_cell.angle_alpha   90.00
_cell.angle_beta   90.00
_cell.angle_gamma   90.00
#
_symmetry.space_group_name_H-M   'P 1'
#
loop_
_entity.id
_entity.type
_entity.pdbx_description
1 polymer ?
#
loop_
_entity_poly.entity_id
_entity_poly.type
_entity_poly.pdbx_seq_one_letter_code
_entity_poly.pdbx_strand_id
1 'polypeptide(L)'
;MRQLCLLAAPSSPVAAAAQRMFSTSMRMFPRKTLIPFDDRFELNPKDVGPHKKGGNRKLAKYLGRRGIAPQVPGYYDKKGRFVFIPEMVPEFIVPDLTNFTLKPYVSYKVTDITQTEFTAKDLFDACYGREIVNKCHDGKVDPDSLLEPGTLDKIASVK
;
A
#
# COMPACT_ATOMS: atom_id res chain seq x y z
N MET A 1 -3.33 -36.78 82.20
CA MET A 1 -3.07 -35.54 82.96
C MET A 1 -1.69 -35.04 82.59
N ARG A 2 -1.61 -33.85 81.96
CA ARG A 2 -0.53 -32.82 82.00
C ARG A 2 0.94 -33.30 81.81
N GLN A 3 1.83 -32.68 81.05
CA GLN A 3 1.89 -31.37 80.39
C GLN A 3 3.23 -31.32 79.60
N LEU A 4 3.24 -30.57 78.50
CA LEU A 4 4.24 -29.56 78.07
C LEU A 4 5.74 -29.91 77.94
N CYS A 5 6.29 -29.69 76.74
CA CYS A 5 7.20 -28.56 76.38
C CYS A 5 7.92 -28.90 75.04
N LEU A 6 7.77 -28.14 73.95
CA LEU A 6 8.47 -26.89 73.59
C LEU A 6 10.00 -26.98 73.72
N LEU A 7 10.73 -27.21 72.61
CA LEU A 7 11.58 -26.22 71.90
C LEU A 7 12.59 -26.88 70.92
N ALA A 8 12.90 -26.12 69.86
CA ALA A 8 14.17 -26.07 69.13
C ALA A 8 14.53 -27.19 68.12
N ALA A 9 14.27 -26.90 66.84
CA ALA A 9 15.18 -27.25 65.75
C ALA A 9 16.49 -26.44 65.91
N PRO A 10 17.68 -26.91 65.47
CA PRO A 10 18.00 -26.89 64.03
C PRO A 10 19.02 -27.95 63.55
N SER A 11 19.08 -28.23 62.25
CA SER A 11 20.31 -28.12 61.42
C SER A 11 20.28 -28.94 60.12
N SER A 12 19.73 -28.31 59.07
CA SER A 12 20.35 -28.30 57.73
C SER A 12 20.30 -29.61 56.89
N PRO A 13 20.57 -29.55 55.57
CA PRO A 13 19.50 -29.77 54.60
C PRO A 13 19.91 -30.84 53.59
N VAL A 14 19.39 -32.06 53.72
CA VAL A 14 19.46 -33.00 52.61
C VAL A 14 18.29 -32.69 51.71
N ALA A 15 18.61 -32.00 50.62
CA ALA A 15 17.75 -31.67 49.51
C ALA A 15 17.00 -32.91 49.00
N ALA A 16 15.85 -33.20 49.60
CA ALA A 16 14.81 -33.98 48.97
C ALA A 16 14.26 -33.10 47.85
N ALA A 17 14.89 -33.18 46.68
CA ALA A 17 14.37 -32.69 45.43
C ALA A 17 13.04 -33.41 45.17
N ALA A 18 11.97 -32.90 45.79
CA ALA A 18 10.61 -33.19 45.40
C ALA A 18 10.53 -32.74 43.95
N GLN A 19 10.51 -33.74 43.06
CA GLN A 19 10.17 -33.59 41.66
C GLN A 19 8.77 -32.98 41.62
N ARG A 20 8.69 -31.66 41.72
CA ARG A 20 7.53 -30.92 41.23
C ARG A 20 7.53 -31.20 39.74
N MET A 21 6.73 -32.18 39.36
CA MET A 21 6.28 -32.41 38.00
C MET A 21 5.48 -31.19 37.56
N PHE A 22 6.16 -30.06 37.33
CA PHE A 22 5.68 -29.08 36.41
C PHE A 22 5.82 -29.73 35.04
N SER A 23 4.78 -30.48 34.66
CA SER A 23 4.50 -30.80 33.27
C SER A 23 4.46 -29.48 32.51
N THR A 24 5.61 -29.08 31.98
CA THR A 24 5.74 -28.06 30.95
C THR A 24 5.40 -28.65 29.59
N SER A 25 4.34 -29.47 29.52
CA SER A 25 3.59 -29.57 28.29
C SER A 25 2.60 -28.40 28.28
N MET A 26 3.12 -27.19 28.01
CA MET A 26 2.29 -26.28 27.23
C MET A 26 1.94 -27.07 25.98
N ARG A 27 0.71 -27.59 25.91
CA ARG A 27 0.12 -27.93 24.62
C ARG A 27 0.18 -26.61 23.86
N MET A 28 1.22 -26.49 23.05
CA MET A 28 1.25 -25.55 21.95
C MET A 28 -0.02 -25.90 21.19
N PHE A 29 -1.10 -25.14 21.41
CA PHE A 29 -2.20 -25.15 20.46
C PHE A 29 -1.51 -25.05 19.10
N PRO A 30 -1.77 -25.98 18.16
CA PRO A 30 -1.13 -25.89 16.86
C PRO A 30 -1.35 -24.44 16.41
N ARG A 31 -0.26 -23.69 16.15
CA ARG A 31 -0.37 -22.33 15.59
C ARG A 31 -1.48 -22.43 14.58
N LYS A 32 -2.57 -21.66 14.73
CA LYS A 32 -3.74 -21.72 13.86
C LYS A 32 -3.20 -21.63 12.44
N THR A 33 -2.96 -22.78 11.82
CA THR A 33 -2.66 -22.81 10.40
C THR A 33 -3.99 -22.36 9.85
N LEU A 34 -4.00 -21.27 9.08
CA LEU A 34 -5.20 -20.91 8.35
C LEU A 34 -5.61 -22.18 7.63
N ILE A 35 -6.70 -22.76 8.09
CA ILE A 35 -7.25 -23.95 7.46
C ILE A 35 -7.66 -23.42 6.09
N PRO A 36 -7.24 -24.06 4.99
CA PRO A 36 -7.78 -23.68 3.70
C PRO A 36 -9.31 -23.69 3.80
N PHE A 37 -9.94 -22.61 3.33
CA PHE A 37 -11.40 -22.38 3.35
C PHE A 37 -12.02 -21.89 4.67
N ASP A 38 -11.29 -21.16 5.52
CA ASP A 38 -11.92 -20.39 6.61
C ASP A 38 -12.54 -19.09 6.07
N ASP A 39 -13.86 -18.94 6.16
CA ASP A 39 -14.62 -17.77 5.65
C ASP A 39 -14.21 -16.44 6.30
N ARG A 40 -13.50 -16.49 7.43
CA ARG A 40 -13.01 -15.30 8.13
C ARG A 40 -11.89 -14.57 7.40
N PHE A 41 -11.19 -15.25 6.49
CA PHE A 41 -10.01 -14.72 5.85
C PHE A 41 -10.11 -14.88 4.33
N GLU A 42 -9.61 -13.89 3.59
CA GLU A 42 -9.54 -14.00 2.14
C GLU A 42 -8.68 -15.19 1.70
N LEU A 43 -9.19 -15.95 0.72
CA LEU A 43 -8.51 -17.12 0.18
C LEU A 43 -7.24 -16.74 -0.58
N ASN A 44 -6.09 -17.07 0.00
CA ASN A 44 -4.78 -16.91 -0.62
C ASN A 44 -4.31 -18.19 -1.34
N PRO A 45 -3.58 -18.06 -2.46
CA PRO A 45 -3.01 -19.19 -3.21
C PRO A 45 -2.09 -20.08 -2.37
N LYS A 46 -1.40 -19.50 -1.37
CA LYS A 46 -0.49 -20.20 -0.46
C LYS A 46 -1.22 -21.15 0.48
N ASP A 47 -2.44 -20.80 0.87
CA ASP A 47 -3.22 -21.55 1.85
C ASP A 47 -3.94 -22.74 1.19
N VAL A 48 -4.31 -22.62 -0.09
CA VAL A 48 -4.96 -23.68 -0.88
C VAL A 48 -3.99 -24.59 -1.67
N GLY A 49 -2.69 -24.51 -1.38
CA GLY A 49 -1.66 -25.27 -2.09
C GLY A 49 -1.82 -26.81 -1.96
N PRO A 50 -1.30 -27.61 -2.91
CA PRO A 50 -1.55 -29.06 -2.98
C PRO A 50 -1.02 -29.85 -1.78
N HIS A 51 -0.08 -29.31 -1.02
CA HIS A 51 0.51 -29.94 0.18
C HIS A 51 -0.28 -29.64 1.46
N LYS A 52 -1.36 -28.83 1.38
CA LYS A 52 -2.21 -28.48 2.51
C LYS A 52 -3.44 -29.38 2.56
N LYS A 53 -3.99 -29.58 3.76
CA LYS A 53 -5.18 -30.42 3.98
C LYS A 53 -6.39 -29.81 3.24
N GLY A 54 -6.93 -30.49 2.23
CA GLY A 54 -8.02 -29.95 1.39
C GLY A 54 -7.56 -29.03 0.26
N GLY A 55 -6.24 -28.85 0.08
CA GLY A 55 -5.69 -28.01 -0.97
C GLY A 55 -6.04 -28.51 -2.38
N ASN A 56 -6.26 -27.56 -3.30
CA ASN A 56 -6.61 -27.84 -4.68
C ASN A 56 -5.67 -27.11 -5.63
N ARG A 57 -4.88 -27.87 -6.40
CA ARG A 57 -3.90 -27.33 -7.36
C ARG A 57 -4.55 -26.43 -8.43
N LYS A 58 -5.79 -26.75 -8.86
CA LYS A 58 -6.52 -25.92 -9.84
C LYS A 58 -6.91 -24.58 -9.23
N LEU A 59 -7.41 -24.60 -8.00
CA LEU A 59 -7.81 -23.39 -7.27
C LEU A 59 -6.61 -22.49 -6.96
N ALA A 60 -5.49 -23.08 -6.53
CA ALA A 60 -4.24 -22.35 -6.31
C ALA A 60 -3.75 -21.66 -7.59
N LYS A 61 -3.95 -22.28 -8.77
CA LYS A 61 -3.62 -21.68 -10.06
C LYS A 61 -4.60 -20.57 -10.46
N TYR A 62 -5.89 -20.76 -10.21
CA TYR A 62 -6.95 -19.78 -10.54
C TYR A 62 -6.86 -18.51 -9.69
N LEU A 63 -6.62 -18.64 -8.39
CA LEU A 63 -6.41 -17.51 -7.49
C LEU A 63 -5.14 -16.71 -7.84
N GLY A 64 -4.36 -17.15 -8.83
CA GLY A 64 -3.21 -16.46 -9.38
C GLY A 64 -2.11 -16.24 -8.35
N ARG A 65 -1.07 -15.47 -8.70
CA ARG A 65 -0.16 -14.93 -7.68
C ARG A 65 -0.72 -13.60 -7.17
N ARG A 66 -1.90 -13.61 -6.53
CA ARG A 66 -2.42 -12.38 -5.89
C ARG A 66 -1.37 -11.86 -4.87
N GLY A 67 -0.92 -10.63 -5.07
CA GLY A 67 -0.06 -9.90 -4.12
C GLY A 67 1.44 -10.19 -4.12
N ILE A 68 2.02 -10.85 -5.15
CA ILE A 68 3.47 -11.19 -5.14
C ILE A 68 4.23 -10.75 -6.39
N ALA A 69 3.57 -10.46 -7.51
CA ALA A 69 4.26 -10.05 -8.73
C ALA A 69 3.47 -8.98 -9.50
N PRO A 70 4.16 -8.05 -10.18
CA PRO A 70 3.53 -7.18 -11.16
C PRO A 70 2.84 -8.02 -12.24
N GLN A 71 1.83 -7.43 -12.88
CA GLN A 71 1.21 -8.02 -14.06
C GLN A 71 2.32 -8.32 -15.07
N VAL A 72 2.35 -9.55 -15.58
CA VAL A 72 3.39 -9.97 -16.51
C VAL A 72 3.12 -9.30 -17.86
N PRO A 73 4.12 -8.69 -18.52
CA PRO A 73 3.93 -7.97 -19.79
C PRO A 73 3.71 -8.96 -20.95
N GLY A 74 2.48 -9.45 -21.08
CA GLY A 74 2.09 -10.43 -22.07
C GLY A 74 0.94 -11.32 -21.64
N TYR A 75 0.70 -12.38 -22.40
CA TYR A 75 -0.35 -13.36 -22.11
C TYR A 75 0.08 -14.78 -22.44
N TYR A 76 -0.67 -15.77 -21.97
CA TYR A 76 -0.44 -17.16 -22.34
C TYR A 76 -1.31 -17.57 -23.54
N ASP A 77 -0.67 -18.09 -24.59
CA ASP A 77 -1.34 -18.72 -25.72
C ASP A 77 -2.24 -19.88 -25.26
N LYS A 78 -3.19 -20.28 -26.12
CA LYS A 78 -3.96 -21.53 -25.95
C LYS A 78 -3.07 -22.78 -25.80
N LYS A 79 -1.85 -22.73 -26.34
CA LYS A 79 -0.81 -23.78 -26.21
C LYS A 79 -0.02 -23.71 -24.89
N GLY A 80 -0.33 -22.76 -24.00
CA GLY A 80 0.34 -22.55 -22.72
C GLY A 80 1.70 -21.88 -22.80
N ARG A 81 2.08 -21.35 -23.98
CA ARG A 81 3.33 -20.59 -24.16
C ARG A 81 3.10 -19.13 -23.79
N PHE A 82 4.05 -18.50 -23.12
CA PHE A 82 3.97 -17.08 -22.80
C PHE A 82 4.41 -16.24 -24.01
N VAL A 83 3.54 -15.33 -24.44
CA VAL A 83 3.81 -14.35 -25.49
C VAL A 83 4.09 -13.01 -24.83
N PHE A 84 5.31 -12.52 -24.98
CA PHE A 84 5.76 -11.25 -24.42
C PHE A 84 5.37 -10.08 -25.33
N ILE A 85 4.82 -9.01 -24.74
CA ILE A 85 4.44 -7.78 -25.46
C ILE A 85 5.30 -6.62 -24.91
N PRO A 86 6.18 -6.02 -25.72
CA PRO A 86 7.08 -4.96 -25.24
C PRO A 86 6.32 -3.72 -24.78
N GLU A 87 5.20 -3.38 -25.41
CA GLU A 87 4.35 -2.22 -25.06
C GLU A 87 3.69 -2.33 -23.68
N MET A 88 3.60 -3.53 -23.10
CA MET A 88 3.07 -3.72 -21.75
C MET A 88 4.12 -3.52 -20.66
N VAL A 89 5.40 -3.34 -21.02
CA VAL A 89 6.47 -3.06 -20.06
C VAL A 89 6.41 -1.58 -19.67
N PRO A 90 6.25 -1.24 -18.38
CA PRO A 90 6.24 0.16 -17.96
C PRO A 90 7.65 0.75 -18.11
N GLU A 91 7.74 1.89 -18.77
CA GLU A 91 8.97 2.67 -18.90
C GLU A 91 9.02 3.79 -17.84
N PHE A 92 10.15 3.92 -17.15
CA PHE A 92 10.37 5.00 -16.20
C PHE A 92 10.99 6.20 -16.91
N ILE A 93 10.24 7.31 -17.01
CA ILE A 93 10.74 8.57 -17.55
C ILE A 93 11.44 9.32 -16.41
N VAL A 94 12.77 9.22 -16.34
CA VAL A 94 13.60 9.87 -15.32
C VAL A 94 14.23 11.13 -15.90
N PRO A 95 13.90 12.34 -15.41
CA PRO A 95 14.54 13.57 -15.85
C PRO A 95 15.99 13.65 -15.34
N ASP A 96 16.84 14.44 -16.00
CA ASP A 96 18.18 14.73 -15.48
C ASP A 96 18.09 15.63 -14.25
N LEU A 97 18.81 15.25 -13.20
CA LEU A 97 18.82 15.94 -11.90
C LEU A 97 20.14 16.68 -11.64
N THR A 98 21.01 16.84 -12.65
CA THR A 98 22.23 17.64 -12.51
C THR A 98 21.89 19.10 -12.14
N ASN A 99 22.57 19.63 -11.11
CA ASN A 99 22.37 20.99 -10.60
C ASN A 99 20.94 21.34 -10.12
N PHE A 100 20.15 20.34 -9.68
CA PHE A 100 18.83 20.58 -9.12
C PHE A 100 18.90 21.24 -7.74
N THR A 101 18.27 22.42 -7.59
CA THR A 101 18.35 23.23 -6.36
C THR A 101 17.41 22.75 -5.26
N LEU A 102 16.30 22.10 -5.62
CA LEU A 102 15.29 21.65 -4.67
C LEU A 102 15.76 20.41 -3.93
N LYS A 103 15.50 20.39 -2.62
CA LYS A 103 15.86 19.28 -1.71
C LYS A 103 14.59 18.57 -1.22
N PRO A 104 14.67 17.29 -0.82
CA PRO A 104 13.51 16.54 -0.31
C PRO A 104 12.90 17.13 0.98
N TYR A 105 13.69 17.90 1.73
CA TYR A 105 13.28 18.51 2.98
C TYR A 105 13.51 20.01 2.95
N VAL A 106 12.60 20.72 3.63
CA VAL A 106 12.63 22.17 3.80
C VAL A 106 13.16 22.49 5.20
N SER A 107 13.80 23.66 5.35
CA SER A 107 14.28 24.13 6.66
C SER A 107 13.12 24.60 7.54
N TYR A 108 13.22 24.36 8.84
CA TYR A 108 12.31 24.93 9.84
C TYR A 108 12.35 26.46 9.96
N LYS A 109 13.32 27.12 9.33
CA LYS A 109 13.46 28.59 9.36
C LYS A 109 12.50 29.30 8.40
N VAL A 110 11.73 28.57 7.60
CA VAL A 110 10.78 29.13 6.64
C VAL A 110 9.55 29.65 7.38
N THR A 111 8.96 30.74 6.88
CA THR A 111 7.71 31.30 7.41
C THR A 111 6.54 30.35 7.16
N ASP A 112 5.58 30.32 8.08
CA ASP A 112 4.36 29.52 7.89
C ASP A 112 3.52 30.08 6.73
N ILE A 113 3.12 29.20 5.82
CA ILE A 113 2.30 29.53 4.64
C ILE A 113 0.92 28.91 4.84
N THR A 114 -0.13 29.74 4.83
CA THR A 114 -1.52 29.26 4.83
C THR A 114 -2.00 29.07 3.40
N GLN A 115 -2.18 27.83 2.98
CA GLN A 115 -2.65 27.50 1.63
C GLN A 115 -4.19 27.40 1.61
N THR A 116 -4.83 28.18 0.74
CA THR A 116 -6.27 28.07 0.43
C THR A 116 -6.52 26.95 -0.58
N GLU A 117 -7.76 26.48 -0.65
CA GLU A 117 -8.18 25.51 -1.67
C GLU A 117 -7.98 26.08 -3.07
N PHE A 118 -7.37 25.29 -3.95
CA PHE A 118 -7.12 25.72 -5.34
C PHE A 118 -8.38 25.48 -6.17
N THR A 119 -9.00 26.55 -6.67
CA THR A 119 -10.24 26.48 -7.42
C THR A 119 -10.01 26.54 -8.93
N ALA A 120 -11.00 26.07 -9.71
CA ALA A 120 -10.94 26.14 -11.18
C ALA A 120 -10.83 27.59 -11.70
N LYS A 121 -11.34 28.56 -10.95
CA LYS A 121 -11.20 30.00 -11.25
C LYS A 121 -9.74 30.44 -11.18
N ASP A 122 -9.03 30.04 -10.12
CA ASP A 122 -7.61 30.40 -9.94
C ASP A 122 -6.74 29.85 -11.08
N LEU A 123 -7.03 28.62 -11.53
CA LEU A 123 -6.36 28.03 -12.70
C LEU A 123 -6.68 28.80 -13.98
N PHE A 124 -7.95 29.14 -14.21
CA PHE A 124 -8.37 29.90 -15.39
C PHE A 124 -7.70 31.28 -15.43
N ASP A 125 -7.70 32.00 -14.31
CA ASP A 125 -7.12 33.34 -14.20
C ASP A 125 -5.60 33.31 -14.41
N ALA A 126 -4.92 32.27 -13.92
CA ALA A 126 -3.48 32.09 -14.07
C ALA A 126 -3.06 31.73 -15.51
N CYS A 127 -3.79 30.84 -16.19
CA CYS A 127 -3.45 30.36 -17.53
C CYS A 127 -3.99 31.25 -18.66
N TYR A 128 -5.26 31.64 -18.59
CA TYR A 128 -5.99 32.24 -19.72
C TYR A 128 -6.50 33.65 -19.46
N GLY A 129 -6.75 34.01 -18.20
CA GLY A 129 -7.41 35.27 -17.85
C GLY A 129 -6.74 36.50 -18.48
N ARG A 130 -5.41 36.58 -18.41
CA ARG A 130 -4.64 37.71 -18.99
C ARG A 130 -4.80 37.82 -20.51
N GLU A 131 -4.73 36.70 -21.22
CA GLU A 131 -4.79 36.71 -22.67
C GLU A 131 -6.18 37.08 -23.19
N ILE A 132 -7.22 36.57 -22.54
CA ILE A 132 -8.62 36.83 -22.92
C ILE A 132 -8.96 38.30 -22.70
N VAL A 133 -8.56 38.86 -21.56
CA VAL A 133 -8.77 40.28 -21.24
C VAL A 133 -8.09 41.18 -22.28
N ASN A 134 -6.83 40.88 -22.63
CA ASN A 134 -6.10 41.65 -23.64
C ASN A 134 -6.76 41.54 -25.03
N LYS A 135 -7.17 40.34 -25.44
CA LYS A 135 -7.85 40.12 -26.74
C LYS A 135 -9.21 40.82 -26.81
N CYS A 136 -9.93 40.89 -25.69
CA CYS A 136 -11.19 41.63 -25.57
C CYS A 136 -10.95 43.15 -25.66
N HIS A 137 -9.93 43.68 -24.97
CA HIS A 137 -9.55 45.09 -25.08
C HIS A 137 -9.10 45.48 -26.49
N ASP A 138 -8.37 44.60 -27.18
CA ASP A 138 -7.97 44.79 -28.58
C ASP A 138 -9.14 44.73 -29.58
N GLY A 139 -10.36 44.37 -29.12
CA GLY A 139 -11.54 44.22 -29.96
C GLY A 139 -11.48 43.00 -30.91
N LYS A 140 -10.59 42.03 -30.64
CA LYS A 140 -10.43 40.83 -31.48
C LYS A 140 -11.39 39.70 -31.10
N VAL A 141 -11.99 39.78 -29.91
CA VAL A 141 -12.85 38.74 -29.34
C VAL A 141 -14.05 39.41 -28.68
N ASP A 142 -15.24 39.01 -29.09
CA ASP A 142 -16.49 39.45 -28.47
C ASP A 142 -16.77 38.65 -27.19
N PRO A 143 -17.16 39.29 -26.07
CA PRO A 143 -17.33 38.61 -24.78
C PRO A 143 -18.45 37.56 -24.81
N ASP A 144 -19.52 37.81 -25.57
CA ASP A 144 -20.67 36.90 -25.66
C ASP A 144 -20.33 35.59 -26.39
N SER A 145 -19.30 35.60 -27.24
CA SER A 145 -18.86 34.42 -28.00
C SER A 145 -18.08 33.38 -27.16
N LEU A 146 -17.69 33.73 -25.92
CA LEU A 146 -16.87 32.90 -25.04
C LEU A 146 -17.68 31.93 -24.17
N LEU A 147 -19.01 31.99 -24.21
CA LEU A 147 -19.91 31.12 -23.43
C LEU A 147 -20.04 29.70 -24.02
N GLU A 148 -19.59 29.51 -25.27
CA GLU A 148 -19.66 28.22 -25.97
C GLU A 148 -18.51 27.28 -25.56
N PRO A 149 -18.78 26.03 -25.16
CA PRO A 149 -17.80 25.13 -24.52
C PRO A 149 -16.71 24.55 -25.44
N GLY A 150 -16.33 25.20 -26.54
CA GLY A 150 -15.30 24.73 -27.49
C GLY A 150 -14.46 25.83 -28.15
N THR A 151 -14.62 27.08 -27.74
CA THR A 151 -13.86 28.22 -28.29
C THR A 151 -12.54 28.45 -27.55
N LEU A 152 -12.46 28.13 -26.25
CA LEU A 152 -11.28 28.36 -25.42
C LEU A 152 -10.04 27.58 -25.90
N ASP A 153 -10.20 26.32 -26.30
CA ASP A 153 -9.09 25.48 -26.80
C ASP A 153 -8.48 26.02 -28.10
N LYS A 154 -9.30 26.67 -28.94
CA LYS A 154 -8.86 27.33 -30.17
C LYS A 154 -8.09 28.62 -29.89
N ILE A 155 -8.46 29.34 -28.82
CA ILE A 155 -7.78 30.58 -28.40
C ILE A 155 -6.42 30.26 -27.75
N ALA A 156 -6.33 29.12 -27.06
CA ALA A 156 -5.11 28.63 -26.38
C ALA A 156 -4.11 27.94 -27.32
N SER A 157 -4.58 27.33 -28.41
CA SER A 157 -3.73 26.60 -29.38
C SER A 157 -3.10 27.50 -30.44
N VAL A 158 -3.40 28.80 -30.47
CA VAL A 158 -2.73 29.77 -31.37
C VAL A 158 -1.41 30.17 -30.73
N LYS A 159 -0.37 29.38 -31.02
CA LYS A 159 1.04 29.74 -30.85
C LYS A 159 1.78 29.52 -32.16
#